data_AF-A0A917J1E6-F1
#
_entry.id   AF-A0A917J1E6-F1
#
_cell.length_a   1.000
_cell.length_b   1.000
_cell.length_c   1.000
_cell.angle_alpha   90.00
_cell.angle_beta   90.00
_cell.angle_gamma   90.00
#
_symmetry.space_group_name_H-M   'P 1'
#
loop_
_entity.id
_entity.type
_entity.pdbx_description
1 polymer ?
#
loop_
_entity_poly.entity_id
_entity_poly.type
_entity_poly.pdbx_seq_one_letter_code
_entity_poly.pdbx_strand_id
1 'polypeptide(L)'
;MYNRADSFAQGSFKSQLYMDSAIRICPDFSYAWRELGVPYLKRGDFYTWRKYIDKAVALNPSTYLIIRGWCRFKFVRDYEGALQDLQNVDTLPKYILPRSGDGYWNVYTMAALCQQQLGNYAEALNYFNLALDTVVVKYGYHQTDMFGYLYRAVLKIQTGDYNSALEDLDLQEKRCNNYMETAYYKGLAWQGMHNQEKASQYFKEANRLYTEGYHFSDPYCEMPQAVYISDIKNKLN
;
A
#
# COMPACT_ATOMS: atom_id res chain seq x y z
N MET A 1 4.61 21.34 25.40
CA MET A 1 4.47 20.02 26.06
C MET A 1 4.47 18.88 25.05
N TYR A 2 3.69 18.93 23.97
CA TYR A 2 3.73 17.89 22.92
C TYR A 2 5.07 17.82 22.16
N ASN A 3 5.77 18.94 21.93
CA ASN A 3 7.14 18.93 21.35
C ASN A 3 8.13 18.07 22.15
N ARG A 4 7.87 17.82 23.44
CA ARG A 4 8.67 16.89 24.26
C ARG A 4 8.23 15.44 24.09
N ALA A 5 7.00 15.17 23.65
CA ALA A 5 6.56 13.82 23.35
C ALA A 5 7.36 13.22 22.18
N ASP A 6 7.67 14.05 21.18
CA ASP A 6 8.44 13.66 19.98
C ASP A 6 9.93 13.37 20.30
N SER A 7 10.43 13.79 21.46
CA SER A 7 11.78 13.44 21.94
C SER A 7 11.84 12.05 22.58
N PHE A 8 10.73 11.33 22.68
CA PHE A 8 10.67 9.96 23.18
C PHE A 8 10.21 9.01 22.07
N ALA A 9 10.61 7.74 22.18
CA ALA A 9 10.13 6.72 21.25
C ALA A 9 8.59 6.70 21.20
N GLN A 10 8.04 6.64 19.99
CA GLN A 10 6.59 6.64 19.75
C GLN A 10 5.93 5.49 20.52
N GLY A 11 4.91 5.82 21.31
CA GLY A 11 4.20 4.85 22.14
C GLY A 11 4.87 4.44 23.45
N SER A 12 6.01 5.04 23.79
CA SER A 12 6.57 4.93 25.14
C SER A 12 5.65 5.57 26.18
N PHE A 13 5.76 5.13 27.43
CA PHE A 13 4.98 5.70 28.55
C PHE A 13 5.09 7.23 28.61
N LYS A 14 6.30 7.78 28.46
CA LYS A 14 6.53 9.23 28.47
C LYS A 14 5.84 9.92 27.30
N SER A 15 6.00 9.39 26.08
CA SER A 15 5.33 9.94 24.88
C SER A 15 3.81 9.97 25.06
N GLN A 16 3.20 8.86 25.52
CA GLN A 16 1.77 8.77 25.76
C GLN A 16 1.29 9.74 26.85
N LEU A 17 2.01 9.84 27.96
CA LEU A 17 1.68 10.79 29.04
C LEU A 17 1.64 12.25 28.54
N TYR A 18 2.59 12.63 27.68
CA TYR A 18 2.61 13.98 27.11
C TYR A 18 1.46 14.21 26.11
N MET A 19 1.12 13.22 25.27
CA MET A 19 -0.01 13.33 24.35
C MET A 19 -1.36 13.37 25.09
N ASP A 20 -1.51 12.57 26.14
CA ASP A 20 -2.66 12.61 27.04
C ASP A 20 -2.81 13.98 27.72
N SER A 21 -1.70 14.57 28.14
CA SER A 21 -1.70 15.92 28.70
C SER A 21 -2.08 16.97 27.65
N ALA A 22 -1.65 16.77 26.40
CA ALA A 22 -1.99 17.67 25.30
C ALA A 22 -3.48 17.66 24.99
N ILE A 23 -4.14 16.50 24.92
CA ILE A 23 -5.59 16.42 24.67
C ILE A 23 -6.44 16.93 25.85
N ARG A 24 -5.93 16.89 27.09
CA ARG A 24 -6.61 17.51 28.25
C ARG A 24 -6.59 19.04 28.18
N ILE A 25 -5.51 19.62 27.68
CA ILE A 25 -5.36 21.07 27.54
C ILE A 25 -6.06 21.58 26.28
N CYS A 26 -5.93 20.86 25.17
CA CYS A 26 -6.53 21.18 23.88
C CYS A 26 -7.20 19.92 23.30
N PRO A 27 -8.48 19.68 23.62
CA PRO A 27 -9.22 18.52 23.11
C PRO A 27 -9.36 18.47 21.59
N ASP A 28 -9.16 19.59 20.90
CA ASP A 28 -9.25 19.67 19.44
C ASP A 28 -7.89 19.45 18.75
N PHE A 29 -6.83 19.15 19.51
CA PHE A 29 -5.51 18.89 18.98
C PHE A 29 -5.42 17.49 18.34
N SER A 30 -5.91 17.41 17.10
CA SER A 30 -6.04 16.18 16.30
C SER A 30 -4.75 15.37 16.16
N TYR A 31 -3.57 16.01 16.13
CA TYR A 31 -2.28 15.32 16.13
C TYR A 31 -2.08 14.43 17.35
N ALA A 32 -2.37 14.95 18.55
CA ALA A 32 -2.21 14.14 19.77
C ALA A 32 -3.18 12.96 19.80
N TRP A 33 -4.41 13.13 19.33
CA TRP A 33 -5.36 12.00 19.17
C TRP A 33 -4.80 10.93 18.24
N ARG A 34 -4.25 11.31 17.08
CA ARG A 34 -3.60 10.37 16.17
C ARG A 34 -2.44 9.64 16.84
N GLU A 35 -1.53 10.37 17.49
CA GLU A 35 -0.33 9.80 18.14
C GLU A 35 -0.66 8.89 19.33
N LEU A 36 -1.75 9.15 20.06
CA LEU A 36 -2.26 8.23 21.08
C LEU A 36 -2.74 6.90 20.48
N GLY A 37 -3.29 6.93 19.26
CA GLY A 37 -3.75 5.72 18.58
C GLY A 37 -2.64 4.81 18.03
N VAL A 38 -1.50 5.38 17.61
CA VAL A 38 -0.44 4.64 16.91
C VAL A 38 0.05 3.38 17.64
N PRO A 39 0.31 3.40 18.96
CA PRO A 39 0.83 2.23 19.66
C PRO A 39 -0.19 1.08 19.69
N TYR A 40 -1.49 1.40 19.74
CA TYR A 40 -2.55 0.40 19.70
C TYR A 40 -2.62 -0.26 18.32
N LEU A 41 -2.50 0.51 17.24
CA LEU A 41 -2.40 -0.03 15.88
C LEU A 41 -1.24 -1.01 15.75
N LYS A 42 -0.04 -0.62 16.22
CA LYS A 42 1.18 -1.44 16.16
C LYS A 42 1.08 -2.72 17.00
N ARG A 43 0.22 -2.75 18.02
CA ARG A 43 -0.02 -3.90 18.88
C ARG A 43 -1.21 -4.76 18.44
N GLY A 44 -1.90 -4.38 17.37
CA GLY A 44 -3.10 -5.08 16.90
C GLY A 44 -4.38 -4.79 17.71
N ASP A 45 -4.35 -3.83 18.65
CA ASP A 45 -5.56 -3.36 19.33
C ASP A 45 -6.30 -2.35 18.45
N PHE A 46 -6.95 -2.88 17.41
CA PHE A 46 -7.66 -2.08 16.43
C PHE A 46 -8.91 -1.41 17.01
N TYR A 47 -9.51 -1.99 18.06
CA TYR A 47 -10.66 -1.39 18.73
C TYR A 47 -10.27 -0.08 19.42
N THR A 48 -9.20 -0.09 20.21
CA THR A 48 -8.73 1.12 20.88
C THR A 48 -8.13 2.11 19.89
N TRP A 49 -7.37 1.64 18.89
CA TRP A 49 -6.87 2.49 17.81
C TRP A 49 -8.01 3.25 17.10
N ARG A 50 -9.12 2.55 16.78
CA ARG A 50 -10.28 3.12 16.08
C ARG A 50 -10.86 4.32 16.84
N LYS A 51 -10.99 4.22 18.17
CA LYS A 51 -11.46 5.34 19.02
C LYS A 51 -10.61 6.61 18.86
N TYR A 52 -9.28 6.45 18.86
CA TYR A 52 -8.35 7.57 18.77
C TYR A 52 -8.29 8.16 17.36
N ILE A 53 -8.19 7.32 16.32
CA ILE A 53 -8.09 7.79 14.93
C ILE A 53 -9.40 8.41 14.45
N ASP A 54 -10.56 7.89 14.86
CA ASP A 54 -11.85 8.45 14.47
C ASP A 54 -12.03 9.87 15.04
N LYS A 55 -11.55 10.10 16.27
CA LYS A 55 -11.52 11.45 16.86
C LYS A 55 -10.58 12.39 16.08
N ALA A 56 -9.41 11.91 15.68
CA ALA A 56 -8.48 12.70 14.86
C ALA A 56 -9.07 13.08 13.49
N VAL A 57 -9.73 12.14 12.81
CA VAL A 57 -10.43 12.38 11.53
C VAL A 57 -11.59 13.36 11.70
N ALA A 58 -12.39 13.23 12.77
CA ALA A 58 -13.49 14.16 13.03
C ALA A 58 -13.02 15.61 13.23
N LEU A 59 -11.84 15.79 13.84
CA LEU A 59 -11.26 17.11 14.10
C LEU A 59 -10.53 17.70 12.88
N ASN A 60 -9.85 16.87 12.09
CA ASN A 60 -9.12 17.32 10.91
C ASN A 60 -9.14 16.23 9.81
N PRO A 61 -10.22 16.16 9.02
CA PRO A 61 -10.36 15.15 7.98
C PRO A 61 -9.33 15.33 6.87
N SER A 62 -8.95 16.57 6.53
CA SER A 62 -7.95 16.85 5.48
C SER A 62 -6.60 16.19 5.72
N THR A 63 -6.20 16.04 6.99
CA THR A 63 -4.93 15.42 7.37
C THR A 63 -5.07 13.93 7.64
N TYR A 64 -6.12 13.50 8.35
CA TYR A 64 -6.16 12.15 8.92
C TYR A 64 -7.02 11.15 8.14
N LEU A 65 -7.86 11.58 7.20
CA LEU A 65 -8.73 10.67 6.46
C LEU A 65 -7.94 9.64 5.65
N ILE A 66 -6.92 10.09 4.90
CA ILE A 66 -6.03 9.20 4.13
C ILE A 66 -5.21 8.30 5.08
N ILE A 67 -4.78 8.82 6.23
CA ILE A 67 -4.05 8.06 7.23
C ILE A 67 -4.92 6.92 7.78
N ARG A 68 -6.19 7.19 8.11
CA ARG A 68 -7.13 6.16 8.57
C ARG A 68 -7.40 5.13 7.48
N GLY A 69 -7.68 5.57 6.25
CA GLY A 69 -7.90 4.68 5.11
C GLY A 69 -6.71 3.77 4.83
N TRP A 70 -5.49 4.33 4.83
CA TRP A 70 -4.25 3.57 4.69
C TRP A 70 -4.07 2.55 5.82
N CYS A 71 -4.30 2.93 7.07
CA CYS A 71 -4.17 1.99 8.19
C CYS A 71 -5.23 0.88 8.13
N ARG A 72 -6.47 1.20 7.73
CA ARG A 72 -7.54 0.22 7.49
C ARG A 72 -7.15 -0.79 6.42
N PHE A 73 -6.60 -0.31 5.30
CA PHE A 73 -6.10 -1.15 4.21
C PHE A 73 -4.92 -2.04 4.65
N LYS A 74 -3.85 -1.43 5.18
CA LYS A 74 -2.56 -2.07 5.37
C LYS A 74 -2.50 -2.96 6.62
N PHE A 75 -3.05 -2.48 7.74
CA PHE A 75 -2.88 -3.15 9.05
C PHE A 75 -4.14 -3.88 9.50
N VAL A 76 -5.31 -3.26 9.33
CA VAL A 76 -6.58 -3.82 9.82
C VAL A 76 -7.21 -4.80 8.82
N ARG A 77 -6.88 -4.66 7.53
CA ARG A 77 -7.52 -5.37 6.40
C ARG A 77 -9.03 -5.14 6.34
N ASP A 78 -9.47 -3.94 6.75
CA ASP A 78 -10.85 -3.44 6.62
C ASP A 78 -10.96 -2.75 5.26
N TYR A 79 -11.09 -3.54 4.19
CA TYR A 79 -11.01 -3.04 2.81
C TYR A 79 -12.21 -2.17 2.44
N GLU A 80 -13.42 -2.50 2.91
CA GLU A 80 -14.61 -1.69 2.72
C GLU A 80 -14.49 -0.35 3.45
N GLY A 81 -14.06 -0.36 4.72
CA GLY A 81 -13.84 0.85 5.49
C GLY A 81 -12.69 1.70 4.96
N ALA A 82 -11.66 1.08 4.39
CA ALA A 82 -10.59 1.78 3.69
C ALA A 82 -11.11 2.47 2.44
N LEU A 83 -11.88 1.77 1.59
CA LEU A 83 -12.48 2.35 0.38
C LEU A 83 -13.37 3.55 0.70
N GLN A 84 -14.19 3.46 1.74
CA GLN A 84 -15.02 4.58 2.19
C GLN A 84 -14.16 5.81 2.52
N ASP A 85 -13.06 5.63 3.25
CA ASP A 85 -12.15 6.73 3.57
C ASP A 85 -11.47 7.30 2.33
N LEU A 86 -10.96 6.42 1.46
CA LEU A 86 -10.23 6.77 0.24
C LEU A 86 -11.13 7.51 -0.77
N GLN A 87 -12.40 7.14 -0.90
CA GLN A 87 -13.37 7.83 -1.76
C GLN A 87 -13.75 9.19 -1.19
N ASN A 88 -13.89 9.29 0.14
CA ASN A 88 -14.17 10.58 0.78
C ASN A 88 -13.02 11.59 0.60
N VAL A 89 -11.80 11.15 0.28
CA VAL A 89 -10.67 12.03 -0.03
C VAL A 89 -10.97 12.95 -1.21
N ASP A 90 -11.75 12.50 -2.18
CA ASP A 90 -12.10 13.29 -3.35
C ASP A 90 -12.97 14.51 -3.02
N THR A 91 -13.61 14.51 -1.85
CA THR A 91 -14.43 15.63 -1.35
C THR A 91 -13.58 16.73 -0.69
N LEU A 92 -12.30 16.47 -0.41
CA LEU A 92 -11.41 17.43 0.24
C LEU A 92 -10.79 18.41 -0.78
N PRO A 93 -10.46 19.65 -0.37
CA PRO A 93 -9.74 20.61 -1.22
C PRO A 93 -8.43 20.01 -1.75
N LYS A 94 -8.28 19.93 -3.08
CA LYS A 94 -7.18 19.23 -3.74
C LYS A 94 -6.02 20.18 -4.05
N TYR A 95 -4.90 20.04 -3.32
CA TYR A 95 -3.64 20.70 -3.66
C TYR A 95 -2.56 19.72 -4.17
N ILE A 96 -2.54 18.48 -3.66
CA ILE A 96 -1.60 17.42 -4.02
C ILE A 96 -2.36 16.09 -4.03
N LEU A 97 -1.96 15.14 -4.89
CA LEU A 97 -2.49 13.77 -4.85
C LEU A 97 -2.14 13.11 -3.50
N PRO A 98 -3.13 12.76 -2.66
CA PRO A 98 -2.83 12.21 -1.36
C PRO A 98 -2.17 10.83 -1.42
N ARG A 99 -1.22 10.62 -0.51
CA ARG A 99 -0.41 9.40 -0.42
C ARG A 99 -0.59 8.71 0.93
N SER A 100 -0.26 7.42 0.98
CA SER A 100 -0.16 6.61 2.18
C SER A 100 0.80 7.23 3.21
N GLY A 101 0.69 6.81 4.47
CA GLY A 101 1.52 7.35 5.55
C GLY A 101 3.03 7.11 5.37
N ASP A 102 3.41 6.10 4.58
CA ASP A 102 4.79 5.80 4.18
C ASP A 102 5.17 6.34 2.78
N GLY A 103 4.23 6.99 2.08
CA GLY A 103 4.46 7.65 0.79
C GLY A 103 4.50 6.73 -0.42
N TYR A 104 4.44 5.40 -0.24
CA TYR A 104 4.57 4.42 -1.32
C TYR A 104 3.38 4.35 -2.27
N TRP A 105 2.18 4.63 -1.78
CA TRP A 105 0.93 4.45 -2.54
C TRP A 105 0.12 5.73 -2.58
N ASN A 106 -0.40 6.06 -3.76
CA ASN A 106 -1.44 7.07 -3.88
C ASN A 106 -2.81 6.47 -3.51
N VAL A 107 -3.77 7.37 -3.29
CA VAL A 107 -5.16 7.03 -2.93
C VAL A 107 -5.81 6.01 -3.89
N TYR A 108 -5.57 6.14 -5.20
CA TYR A 108 -6.19 5.27 -6.20
C TYR A 108 -5.56 3.88 -6.22
N THR A 109 -4.25 3.75 -6.03
CA THR A 109 -3.61 2.43 -5.89
C THR A 109 -4.10 1.71 -4.64
N MET A 110 -4.25 2.42 -3.51
CA MET A 110 -4.83 1.82 -2.30
C MET A 110 -6.28 1.37 -2.54
N ALA A 111 -7.08 2.18 -3.26
CA ALA A 111 -8.45 1.82 -3.62
C ALA A 111 -8.49 0.60 -4.56
N ALA A 112 -7.63 0.56 -5.56
CA ALA A 112 -7.49 -0.57 -6.49
C ALA A 112 -7.18 -1.87 -5.75
N LEU A 113 -6.20 -1.82 -4.83
CA LEU A 113 -5.82 -2.96 -4.01
C LEU A 113 -6.96 -3.40 -3.09
N CYS A 114 -7.70 -2.46 -2.47
CA CYS A 114 -8.88 -2.81 -1.68
C CYS A 114 -9.96 -3.51 -2.54
N GLN A 115 -10.29 -2.96 -3.71
CA GLN A 115 -11.26 -3.59 -4.62
C GLN A 115 -10.82 -4.97 -5.07
N GLN A 116 -9.52 -5.15 -5.35
CA GLN A 116 -8.96 -6.43 -5.71
C GLN A 116 -9.09 -7.46 -4.57
N GLN A 117 -8.82 -7.06 -3.33
CA GLN A 117 -9.00 -7.94 -2.16
C GLN A 117 -10.47 -8.30 -1.90
N LEU A 118 -11.39 -7.43 -2.29
CA LEU A 118 -12.83 -7.68 -2.24
C LEU A 118 -13.35 -8.51 -3.44
N GLY A 119 -12.49 -8.86 -4.41
CA GLY A 119 -12.86 -9.62 -5.61
C GLY A 119 -13.51 -8.78 -6.71
N ASN A 120 -13.58 -7.45 -6.55
CA ASN A 120 -14.17 -6.53 -7.52
C ASN A 120 -13.14 -6.16 -8.61
N TYR A 121 -12.73 -7.14 -9.42
CA TYR A 121 -11.58 -7.01 -10.34
C TYR A 121 -11.76 -5.93 -11.42
N ALA A 122 -12.96 -5.74 -11.96
CA ALA A 122 -13.22 -4.68 -12.93
C ALA A 122 -12.99 -3.29 -12.33
N GLU A 123 -13.46 -3.08 -11.10
CA GLU A 123 -13.31 -1.79 -10.42
C GLU A 123 -11.87 -1.59 -9.92
N ALA A 124 -11.19 -2.65 -9.51
CA ALA A 124 -9.76 -2.61 -9.22
C ALA A 124 -8.96 -2.13 -10.44
N LEU A 125 -9.27 -2.65 -11.64
CA LEU A 125 -8.61 -2.23 -12.88
C LEU A 125 -8.87 -0.75 -13.20
N ASN A 126 -10.11 -0.28 -13.01
CA ASN A 126 -10.46 1.14 -13.16
C ASN A 126 -9.58 2.03 -12.27
N TYR A 127 -9.45 1.69 -10.98
CA TYR A 127 -8.63 2.45 -10.06
C TYR A 127 -7.13 2.38 -10.37
N PHE A 128 -6.60 1.24 -10.82
CA PHE A 128 -5.21 1.16 -11.27
C PHE A 128 -4.94 2.04 -12.50
N ASN A 129 -5.88 2.12 -13.44
CA ASN A 129 -5.78 3.01 -14.60
C ASN A 129 -5.86 4.48 -14.18
N LEU A 130 -6.70 4.82 -13.19
CA LEU A 130 -6.68 6.16 -12.59
C LEU A 130 -5.33 6.46 -11.93
N ALA A 131 -4.76 5.51 -11.18
CA ALA A 131 -3.50 5.66 -10.45
C ALA A 131 -2.28 5.84 -11.37
N LEU A 132 -2.30 5.24 -12.56
CA LEU A 132 -1.19 5.25 -13.51
C LEU A 132 -1.45 6.24 -14.63
N ASP A 133 -2.51 6.07 -15.41
CA ASP A 133 -2.69 6.79 -16.66
C ASP A 133 -3.11 8.25 -16.39
N THR A 134 -4.02 8.48 -15.44
CA THR A 134 -4.45 9.85 -15.10
C THR A 134 -3.37 10.62 -14.32
N VAL A 135 -2.66 9.96 -13.41
CA VAL A 135 -1.60 10.60 -12.61
C VAL A 135 -0.38 10.91 -13.45
N VAL A 136 0.06 10.02 -14.35
CA VAL A 136 1.16 10.29 -15.28
C VAL A 136 0.85 11.50 -16.13
N VAL A 137 -0.35 11.56 -16.71
CA VAL A 137 -0.75 12.66 -17.60
C VAL A 137 -0.83 13.98 -16.84
N LYS A 138 -1.39 13.99 -15.63
CA LYS A 138 -1.67 15.22 -14.89
C LYS A 138 -0.48 15.75 -14.08
N TYR A 139 0.36 14.85 -13.56
CA TYR A 139 1.39 15.19 -12.57
C TYR A 139 2.78 14.67 -12.96
N GLY A 140 2.91 13.96 -14.07
CA GLY A 140 4.16 13.42 -14.58
C GLY A 140 4.53 12.04 -14.00
N TYR A 141 5.42 11.34 -14.71
CA TYR A 141 5.84 9.96 -14.40
C TYR A 141 6.45 9.79 -13.00
N HIS A 142 7.04 10.85 -12.44
CA HIS A 142 7.61 10.83 -11.08
C HIS A 142 6.54 10.72 -9.99
N GLN A 143 5.27 11.02 -10.31
CA GLN A 143 4.18 11.01 -9.34
C GLN A 143 3.43 9.68 -9.28
N THR A 144 3.73 8.72 -10.16
CA THR A 144 3.19 7.36 -10.01
C THR A 144 3.83 6.64 -8.83
N ASP A 145 3.15 5.61 -8.36
CA ASP A 145 3.66 4.78 -7.29
C ASP A 145 4.83 3.92 -7.76
N MET A 146 5.69 3.52 -6.83
CA MET A 146 6.89 2.72 -7.13
C MET A 146 6.55 1.37 -7.77
N PHE A 147 5.47 0.75 -7.31
CA PHE A 147 5.05 -0.60 -7.68
C PHE A 147 3.67 -0.63 -8.38
N GLY A 148 3.17 0.50 -8.87
CA GLY A 148 1.82 0.57 -9.44
C GLY A 148 1.63 -0.34 -10.66
N TYR A 149 2.61 -0.40 -11.55
CA TYR A 149 2.58 -1.29 -12.72
C TYR A 149 2.61 -2.77 -12.31
N LEU A 150 3.43 -3.12 -11.32
CA LEU A 150 3.44 -4.48 -10.75
C LEU A 150 2.04 -4.90 -10.32
N TYR A 151 1.39 -4.12 -9.45
CA TYR A 151 0.08 -4.48 -8.90
C TYR A 151 -1.02 -4.58 -9.97
N ARG A 152 -1.01 -3.67 -10.96
CA ARG A 152 -1.92 -3.77 -12.12
C ARG A 152 -1.65 -5.04 -12.94
N ALA A 153 -0.38 -5.39 -13.15
CA ALA A 153 -0.01 -6.62 -13.85
C ALA A 153 -0.48 -7.88 -13.10
N VAL A 154 -0.37 -7.92 -11.77
CA VAL A 154 -0.88 -9.05 -10.98
C VAL A 154 -2.39 -9.21 -11.17
N LEU A 155 -3.15 -8.12 -11.14
CA LEU A 155 -4.60 -8.15 -11.43
C LEU A 155 -4.89 -8.67 -12.84
N LYS A 156 -4.13 -8.22 -13.85
CA LYS A 156 -4.26 -8.69 -15.23
C LYS A 156 -3.94 -10.19 -15.37
N ILE A 157 -2.91 -10.68 -14.68
CA ILE A 157 -2.61 -12.12 -14.60
C ILE A 157 -3.78 -12.89 -13.99
N GLN A 158 -4.34 -12.39 -12.87
CA GLN A 158 -5.49 -13.02 -12.20
C GLN A 158 -6.75 -13.07 -13.08
N THR A 159 -6.89 -12.11 -14.00
CA THR A 159 -8.03 -12.02 -14.93
C THR A 159 -7.74 -12.63 -16.30
N GLY A 160 -6.54 -13.20 -16.51
CA GLY A 160 -6.15 -13.90 -17.74
C GLY A 160 -5.60 -13.01 -18.86
N ASP A 161 -5.44 -11.71 -18.63
CA ASP A 161 -4.86 -10.77 -19.61
C ASP A 161 -3.33 -10.75 -19.51
N TYR A 162 -2.71 -11.85 -19.93
CA TYR A 162 -1.26 -12.05 -19.76
C TYR A 162 -0.40 -11.13 -20.62
N ASN A 163 -0.84 -10.78 -21.84
CA ASN A 163 -0.07 -9.91 -22.73
C ASN A 163 0.03 -8.50 -22.15
N SER A 164 -1.10 -7.90 -21.75
CA SER A 164 -1.07 -6.57 -21.15
C SER A 164 -0.50 -6.58 -19.73
N ALA A 165 -0.43 -7.72 -19.05
CA ALA A 165 0.35 -7.86 -17.82
C ALA A 165 1.85 -7.78 -18.09
N LEU A 166 2.35 -8.44 -19.15
CA LEU A 166 3.77 -8.36 -19.54
C LEU A 166 4.19 -6.94 -19.92
N GLU A 167 3.32 -6.18 -20.60
CA GLU A 167 3.56 -4.76 -20.89
C GLU A 167 3.75 -3.92 -19.61
N ASP A 168 2.89 -4.13 -18.61
CA ASP A 168 3.02 -3.46 -17.31
C ASP A 168 4.30 -3.91 -16.58
N LEU A 169 4.65 -5.19 -16.64
CA LEU A 169 5.87 -5.71 -16.01
C LEU A 169 7.14 -5.18 -16.68
N ASP A 170 7.12 -4.94 -17.99
CA ASP A 170 8.20 -4.28 -18.71
C ASP A 170 8.35 -2.81 -18.30
N LEU A 171 7.24 -2.10 -18.06
CA LEU A 171 7.26 -0.75 -17.49
C LEU A 171 7.77 -0.75 -16.05
N GLN A 172 7.37 -1.74 -15.25
CA GLN A 172 7.84 -1.91 -13.88
C GLN A 172 9.36 -2.15 -13.84
N GLU A 173 9.90 -3.00 -14.71
CA GLU A 173 11.33 -3.29 -14.78
C GLU A 173 12.16 -2.06 -15.17
N LYS A 174 11.66 -1.22 -16.08
CA LYS A 174 12.29 0.07 -16.41
C LYS A 174 12.34 1.02 -15.22
N ARG A 175 11.37 0.92 -14.30
CA ARG A 175 11.27 1.77 -13.11
C ARG A 175 12.09 1.24 -11.94
N CYS A 176 12.00 -0.07 -11.70
CA CYS A 176 12.66 -0.79 -10.63
C CYS A 176 13.38 -1.98 -11.26
N ASN A 177 14.61 -1.72 -11.72
CA ASN A 177 15.46 -2.76 -12.26
C ASN A 177 15.86 -3.74 -11.16
N ASN A 178 16.08 -5.01 -11.52
CA ASN A 178 16.42 -6.09 -10.59
C ASN A 178 15.42 -6.15 -9.42
N TYR A 179 14.15 -6.41 -9.73
CA TYR A 179 13.11 -6.59 -8.72
C TYR A 179 12.49 -7.97 -8.85
N MET A 180 12.66 -8.80 -7.83
CA MET A 180 12.34 -10.23 -7.84
C MET A 180 10.88 -10.48 -8.20
N GLU A 181 9.96 -9.71 -7.64
CA GLU A 181 8.53 -9.87 -7.86
C GLU A 181 8.18 -9.62 -9.33
N THR A 182 8.83 -8.65 -10.00
CA THR A 182 8.64 -8.43 -11.44
C THR A 182 9.00 -9.69 -12.23
N ALA A 183 10.16 -10.29 -11.94
CA ALA A 183 10.58 -11.54 -12.60
C ALA A 183 9.59 -12.69 -12.30
N TYR A 184 9.16 -12.83 -11.05
CA TYR A 184 8.20 -13.87 -10.66
C TYR A 184 6.87 -13.73 -11.41
N TYR A 185 6.30 -12.53 -11.48
CA TYR A 185 5.03 -12.29 -12.18
C TYR A 185 5.17 -12.39 -13.70
N LYS A 186 6.33 -12.07 -14.29
CA LYS A 186 6.60 -12.39 -15.71
C LYS A 186 6.56 -13.91 -15.93
N GLY A 187 7.15 -14.68 -15.02
CA GLY A 187 7.07 -16.14 -15.05
C GLY A 187 5.63 -16.65 -15.01
N LEU A 188 4.78 -16.11 -14.12
CA LEU A 188 3.36 -16.45 -14.05
C LEU A 188 2.60 -16.09 -15.32
N ALA A 189 2.86 -14.92 -15.92
CA ALA A 189 2.22 -14.51 -17.16
C ALA A 189 2.57 -15.47 -18.32
N TRP A 190 3.86 -15.80 -18.51
CA TRP A 190 4.29 -16.76 -19.53
C TRP A 190 3.74 -18.17 -19.28
N GLN A 191 3.65 -18.59 -18.01
CA GLN A 191 3.03 -19.85 -17.63
C GLN A 191 1.54 -19.88 -18.02
N GLY A 192 0.82 -18.78 -17.78
CA GLY A 192 -0.58 -18.60 -18.18
C GLY A 192 -0.78 -18.63 -19.69
N MET A 193 0.21 -18.18 -20.46
CA MET A 193 0.26 -18.29 -21.93
C MET A 193 0.76 -19.66 -22.43
N HIS A 194 0.93 -20.64 -21.54
CA HIS A 194 1.45 -21.98 -21.84
C HIS A 194 2.87 -22.02 -22.43
N ASN A 195 3.68 -20.96 -22.26
CA ASN A 195 5.08 -20.93 -22.65
C ASN A 195 5.97 -21.32 -21.46
N GLN A 196 6.16 -22.63 -21.27
CA GLN A 196 6.91 -23.15 -20.13
C GLN A 196 8.40 -22.81 -20.15
N GLU A 197 9.00 -22.66 -21.35
CA GLU A 197 10.41 -22.30 -21.48
C GLU A 197 10.67 -20.91 -20.90
N LYS A 198 9.91 -19.90 -21.36
CA LYS A 198 10.03 -18.53 -20.83
C LYS A 198 9.63 -18.46 -19.37
N ALA A 199 8.57 -19.15 -18.96
CA ALA A 199 8.16 -19.20 -17.56
C ALA A 199 9.31 -19.69 -16.66
N SER A 200 9.95 -20.80 -17.02
CA SER A 200 11.09 -21.37 -16.28
C SER A 200 12.28 -20.42 -16.22
N GLN A 201 12.59 -19.71 -17.32
CA GLN A 201 13.65 -18.70 -17.34
C GLN A 201 13.38 -17.59 -16.30
N TYR A 202 12.17 -17.05 -16.27
CA TYR A 202 11.81 -15.99 -15.33
C TYR A 202 11.73 -16.47 -13.88
N PHE A 203 11.29 -17.69 -13.60
CA PHE A 203 11.32 -18.24 -12.24
C PHE A 203 12.76 -18.47 -11.74
N LYS A 204 13.68 -18.89 -12.61
CA LYS A 204 15.11 -19.00 -12.26
C LYS A 204 15.70 -17.62 -11.96
N GLU A 205 15.33 -16.62 -12.74
CA GLU A 205 15.74 -15.24 -12.51
C GLU A 205 15.18 -14.68 -11.20
N ALA A 206 13.91 -14.92 -10.89
CA ALA A 206 13.31 -14.56 -9.61
C ALA A 206 14.07 -15.20 -8.42
N ASN A 207 14.47 -16.48 -8.53
CA ASN A 207 15.25 -17.16 -7.50
C ASN A 207 16.66 -16.53 -7.33
N ARG A 208 17.31 -16.15 -8.43
CA ARG A 208 18.59 -15.45 -8.42
C ARG A 208 18.46 -14.11 -7.69
N LEU A 209 17.51 -13.27 -8.11
CA LEU A 209 17.25 -11.96 -7.52
C LEU A 209 16.89 -12.06 -6.02
N TYR A 210 16.09 -13.04 -5.63
CA TYR A 210 15.80 -13.29 -4.22
C TYR A 210 17.09 -13.54 -3.40
N THR A 211 17.96 -14.42 -3.91
CA THR A 211 19.22 -14.80 -3.24
C THR A 211 20.19 -13.63 -3.12
N GLU A 212 20.14 -12.69 -4.07
CA GLU A 212 20.93 -11.46 -4.08
C GLU A 212 20.32 -10.33 -3.23
N GLY A 213 19.13 -10.53 -2.65
CA GLY A 213 18.46 -9.55 -1.79
C GLY A 213 17.62 -8.51 -2.54
N TYR A 214 17.30 -8.75 -3.81
CA TYR A 214 16.53 -7.86 -4.68
C TYR A 214 15.02 -8.11 -4.57
N HIS A 215 14.46 -8.11 -3.37
CA HIS A 215 13.03 -8.28 -3.12
C HIS A 215 12.50 -7.20 -2.18
N PHE A 216 11.20 -6.92 -2.22
CA PHE A 216 10.61 -5.98 -1.27
C PHE A 216 10.44 -6.63 0.10
N SER A 217 10.63 -5.82 1.14
CA SER A 217 10.38 -6.20 2.51
C SER A 217 9.77 -5.01 3.23
N ASP A 218 8.50 -5.13 3.59
CA ASP A 218 7.84 -4.14 4.42
C ASP A 218 8.12 -4.46 5.90
N PRO A 219 8.63 -3.50 6.69
CA PRO A 219 9.01 -3.77 8.08
C PRO A 219 7.80 -3.95 9.02
N TYR A 220 6.57 -3.66 8.58
CA TYR A 220 5.40 -3.65 9.44
C TYR A 220 4.39 -4.77 9.16
N CYS A 221 4.16 -5.11 7.89
CA CYS A 221 3.18 -6.14 7.56
C CYS A 221 3.47 -6.82 6.23
N GLU A 222 2.98 -8.05 6.09
CA GLU A 222 2.87 -8.70 4.79
C GLU A 222 1.94 -7.87 3.88
N MET A 223 2.48 -7.44 2.74
CA MET A 223 1.69 -6.78 1.71
C MET A 223 0.89 -7.80 0.91
N PRO A 224 -0.30 -7.42 0.39
CA PRO A 224 -0.99 -8.24 -0.59
C PRO A 224 -0.05 -8.59 -1.74
N GLN A 225 -0.10 -9.84 -2.21
CA GLN A 225 0.67 -10.31 -3.36
C GLN A 225 2.18 -10.38 -3.15
N ALA A 226 2.63 -10.39 -1.87
CA ALA A 226 4.00 -10.72 -1.53
C ALA A 226 4.38 -12.09 -2.10
N VAL A 227 5.59 -12.19 -2.64
CA VAL A 227 6.14 -13.42 -3.21
C VAL A 227 7.20 -13.96 -2.27
N TYR A 228 7.05 -15.21 -1.85
CA TYR A 228 7.99 -15.89 -0.98
C TYR A 228 8.90 -16.83 -1.75
N ILE A 229 10.05 -17.14 -1.17
CA ILE A 229 10.97 -18.14 -1.71
C ILE A 229 10.32 -19.52 -1.91
N SER A 230 9.33 -19.88 -1.08
CA SER A 230 8.54 -21.09 -1.26
C SER A 230 7.76 -21.06 -2.57
N ASP A 231 7.18 -19.91 -2.93
CA ASP A 231 6.40 -19.75 -4.16
C ASP A 231 7.29 -19.90 -5.39
N ILE A 232 8.52 -19.37 -5.32
CA ILE A 232 9.51 -19.51 -6.39
C ILE A 232 9.97 -20.97 -6.52
N LYS A 233 10.34 -21.61 -5.41
CA LYS A 233 10.79 -23.02 -5.41
C LYS A 233 9.72 -23.96 -5.94
N ASN A 234 8.46 -23.73 -5.60
CA ASN A 234 7.33 -24.52 -6.12
C ASN A 234 7.18 -24.41 -7.64
N LYS A 235 7.68 -23.35 -8.28
CA LYS A 235 7.66 -23.17 -9.74
C LYS A 235 8.88 -23.75 -10.46
N LEU A 236 9.92 -24.14 -9.71
CA LEU A 236 11.15 -24.71 -10.24
C LEU A 236 11.20 -26.25 -10.14
N ASN A 237 10.35 -26.82 -9.29
CA ASN A 237 10.16 -28.27 -9.13
C ASN A 237 9.12 -28.79 -10.13
#